data_AF-A0A3M7N453-F1
#
_entry.id   AF-A0A3M7N453-F1
#
_cell.length_a   1.000
_cell.length_b   1.000
_cell.length_c   1.000
_cell.angle_alpha   90.00
_cell.angle_beta   90.00
_cell.angle_gamma   90.00
#
_symmetry.space_group_name_H-M   'P 1'
#
loop_
_entity.id
_entity.type
_entity.pdbx_description
1 polymer ?
#
loop_
_entity_poly.entity_id
_entity_poly.type
_entity_poly.pdbx_seq_one_letter_code
_entity_poly.pdbx_strand_id
1 'polypeptide(L)'
;MASSKASALPPLTPVESVSNTPMQDIEPSPVDGDDDDGPTLPRHKDDLPAFSQSSFTHFLGLTPSRTMRMLSAIQKYSVLPPCLYLTMHYSNTALIPLFTQSLAESEKQLLLTRPYYQSFPLEQLLVFAPIASHVFSGIVLRLYRRRRNAKRYGAYTYNDRKRIPWPKVSLTSALGFALYPMLAAHVISCRITPLKVEGGSSGVGLRYFAHGIAKHPIVANTAYVTMLSVASWHFVTGAAKYLKLSREYIADGGDFGRIKKRRRDWIINGVAAAIAVATIFTSSPIPTHFASLYSHLISTPQFSTPQSQTRLSQCLRDLLLKQVTLVGAPQMLTALIPFAKASTPPGTTVSSAAASSLISSQYLVTDAAAIKSRGEAAINTIYGPLLSSIVGTFGIHSADIIHMELFTVYGLYLSDYTLMSPLETELVVFVTILSTGLRGPSLWHARGLGRMLGARGKDESTEQMVKVKDIVQQVKLAARAVVEWCGPEYVAKSKMDKGGWPDVGDVVRELGGWGDDDP
;
A
#
# COMPACT_ATOMS: atom_id res chain seq x y z
N MET A 1 52.33 61.32 35.54
CA MET A 1 52.48 59.90 35.90
C MET A 1 51.11 59.24 35.72
N ALA A 2 50.86 58.63 34.55
CA ALA A 2 50.82 57.17 34.34
C ALA A 2 49.71 56.45 35.16
N SER A 3 48.90 55.51 34.67
CA SER A 3 48.47 55.02 33.35
C SER A 3 47.58 53.82 33.69
N SER A 4 46.35 53.71 33.17
CA SER A 4 45.78 52.42 32.78
C SER A 4 44.52 52.62 31.94
N LYS A 5 44.54 52.01 30.75
CA LYS A 5 43.51 52.01 29.71
C LYS A 5 42.29 51.21 30.16
N ALA A 6 41.09 51.80 30.10
CA ALA A 6 39.85 51.04 29.99
C ALA A 6 39.55 50.79 28.50
N SER A 7 39.68 49.54 28.07
CA SER A 7 39.28 49.09 26.73
C SER A 7 37.76 49.09 26.64
N ALA A 8 37.19 49.87 25.73
CA ALA A 8 35.76 49.83 25.42
C ALA A 8 35.41 48.46 24.81
N LEU A 9 34.40 47.80 25.37
CA LEU A 9 33.79 46.59 24.81
C LEU A 9 33.01 46.97 23.54
N PRO A 10 33.07 46.16 22.46
CA PRO A 10 32.25 46.39 21.28
C PRO A 10 30.77 46.08 21.59
N PRO A 11 29.81 46.71 20.88
CA PRO A 11 28.38 46.47 21.08
C PRO A 11 28.05 45.01 20.75
N LEU A 12 27.31 44.37 21.65
CA LEU A 12 26.80 43.01 21.48
C LEU A 12 25.91 42.97 20.23
N THR A 13 26.39 42.28 19.20
CA THR A 13 25.53 41.83 18.08
C THR A 13 24.52 40.82 18.62
N PRO A 14 23.26 40.85 18.18
CA PRO A 14 22.29 39.86 18.60
C PRO A 14 22.74 38.50 18.04
N VAL A 15 23.09 37.59 18.94
CA VAL A 15 23.28 36.18 18.60
C VAL A 15 21.94 35.69 18.08
N GLU A 16 21.89 35.33 16.80
CA GLU A 16 20.74 34.66 16.20
C GLU A 16 20.38 33.44 17.05
N SER A 17 19.20 33.50 17.63
CA SER A 17 18.55 32.39 18.31
C SER A 17 18.39 31.23 17.34
N VAL A 18 19.26 30.23 17.44
CA VAL A 18 19.03 28.89 16.87
C VAL A 18 17.95 28.21 17.70
N SER A 19 16.69 28.68 17.58
CA SER A 19 15.54 28.04 18.23
C SER A 19 14.24 28.25 17.44
N ASN A 20 14.31 28.24 16.12
CA ASN A 20 13.12 28.15 15.26
C ASN A 20 13.06 26.82 14.48
N THR A 21 13.59 25.75 15.07
CA THR A 21 13.19 24.39 14.65
C THR A 21 11.81 24.15 15.26
N PRO A 22 10.75 23.93 14.46
CA PRO A 22 9.46 23.58 15.02
C PRO A 22 9.65 22.29 15.83
N MET A 23 9.22 22.32 17.09
CA MET A 23 9.27 21.18 18.00
C MET A 23 8.57 20.00 17.31
N GLN A 24 9.35 19.07 16.79
CA GLN A 24 8.87 17.96 16.00
C GLN A 24 8.14 17.02 16.95
N ASP A 25 6.84 16.81 16.73
CA ASP A 25 6.06 15.81 17.47
C ASP A 25 6.64 14.43 17.15
N ILE A 26 7.51 13.95 18.04
CA ILE A 26 8.02 12.58 17.99
C ILE A 26 6.82 11.67 18.22
N GLU A 27 6.36 11.00 17.16
CA GLU A 27 5.34 9.97 17.30
C GLU A 27 5.83 8.92 18.32
N PRO A 28 5.00 8.54 19.30
CA PRO A 28 5.40 7.53 20.26
C PRO A 28 5.67 6.23 19.51
N SER A 29 6.94 5.82 19.50
CA SER A 29 7.40 4.56 18.93
C SER A 29 6.44 3.41 19.34
N PRO A 30 6.07 2.51 18.42
CA PRO A 30 5.35 1.28 18.76
C PRO A 30 6.24 0.39 19.62
N VAL A 31 6.23 0.62 20.93
CA VAL A 31 7.05 -0.14 21.89
C VAL A 31 6.41 -1.52 22.11
N ASP A 32 6.69 -2.46 21.20
CA ASP A 32 6.83 -3.89 21.52
C ASP A 32 8.29 -4.35 21.30
N GLY A 33 9.23 -3.42 21.43
CA GLY A 33 10.65 -3.71 21.61
C GLY A 33 10.90 -4.04 23.07
N ASP A 34 11.55 -5.18 23.32
CA ASP A 34 12.05 -5.57 24.63
C ASP A 34 13.29 -4.75 25.05
N ASP A 35 13.59 -3.67 24.34
CA ASP A 35 14.77 -2.82 24.52
C ASP A 35 14.38 -1.52 25.24
N ASP A 36 14.43 -1.54 26.56
CA ASP A 36 14.39 -0.35 27.41
C ASP A 36 15.78 0.29 27.47
N ASP A 37 16.28 0.75 26.32
CA ASP A 37 17.39 1.69 26.25
C ASP A 37 16.99 2.83 25.30
N GLY A 38 16.20 3.77 25.83
CA GLY A 38 16.17 5.11 25.24
C GLY A 38 17.56 5.74 25.34
N PRO A 39 17.90 6.75 24.49
CA PRO A 39 19.19 7.39 24.57
C PRO A 39 19.38 7.97 25.98
N THR A 40 20.33 7.40 26.71
CA THR A 40 20.84 7.98 27.94
C THR A 40 21.46 9.31 27.56
N LEU A 41 20.75 10.41 27.78
CA LEU A 41 21.38 11.72 27.84
C LEU A 41 22.54 11.59 28.84
N PRO A 42 23.77 12.04 28.50
CA PRO A 42 24.87 11.99 29.45
C PRO A 42 24.47 12.85 30.63
N ARG A 43 24.11 12.20 31.75
CA ARG A 43 23.93 12.87 33.01
C ARG A 43 25.32 13.29 33.44
N HIS A 44 25.63 14.57 33.32
CA HIS A 44 26.75 15.17 34.00
C HIS A 44 26.55 14.85 35.49
N LYS A 45 27.31 13.88 36.00
CA LYS A 45 27.60 13.81 37.42
C LYS A 45 28.42 15.06 37.65
N ASP A 46 27.80 16.06 38.23
CA ASP A 46 28.33 16.85 39.34
C ASP A 46 27.27 17.90 39.68
N ASP A 47 27.07 18.10 40.98
CA ASP A 47 26.34 19.19 41.62
C ASP A 47 24.80 19.25 41.54
N LEU A 48 24.10 18.35 42.27
CA LEU A 48 22.86 18.72 42.99
C LEU A 48 22.66 17.83 44.24
N PRO A 49 22.30 18.41 45.41
CA PRO A 49 22.14 17.64 46.65
C PRO A 49 20.95 16.68 46.56
N ALA A 50 21.15 15.49 47.14
CA ALA A 50 20.22 14.38 47.12
C ALA A 50 18.90 14.72 47.84
N PHE A 51 17.89 15.19 47.09
CA PHE A 51 16.51 15.11 47.54
C PHE A 51 16.04 13.65 47.39
N SER A 52 15.70 13.04 48.52
CA SER A 52 15.14 11.69 48.63
C SER A 52 13.89 11.56 47.74
N GLN A 53 14.04 10.91 46.59
CA GLN A 53 12.89 10.46 45.81
C GLN A 53 12.28 9.27 46.54
N SER A 54 11.18 9.51 47.25
CA SER A 54 10.41 8.45 47.91
C SER A 54 9.96 7.43 46.86
N SER A 55 10.47 6.20 46.98
CA SER A 55 9.98 5.04 46.24
C SER A 55 8.54 4.75 46.68
N PHE A 56 7.55 5.17 45.89
CA PHE A 56 6.16 4.77 46.09
C PHE A 56 5.98 3.33 45.61
N THR A 57 6.16 2.35 46.52
CA THR A 57 5.68 0.99 46.32
C THR A 57 4.19 0.95 46.66
N HIS A 58 3.33 0.66 45.69
CA HIS A 58 1.94 0.30 46.01
C HIS A 58 1.90 -1.11 46.63
N PHE A 59 0.90 -1.36 47.48
CA PHE A 59 0.61 -2.54 48.32
C PHE A 59 1.00 -3.94 47.80
N LEU A 60 1.17 -4.13 46.48
CA LEU A 60 1.59 -5.39 45.83
C LEU A 60 3.09 -5.43 45.44
N GLY A 61 3.90 -4.44 45.84
CA GLY A 61 5.34 -4.38 45.51
C GLY A 61 5.64 -4.17 44.02
N LEU A 62 4.64 -3.86 43.21
CA LEU A 62 4.78 -3.68 41.77
C LEU A 62 5.22 -2.26 41.44
N THR A 63 6.40 -2.13 40.84
CA THR A 63 6.86 -0.85 40.30
C THR A 63 6.02 -0.47 39.07
N PRO A 64 5.92 0.83 38.73
CA PRO A 64 5.25 1.32 37.52
C PRO A 64 5.75 0.68 36.21
N SER A 65 7.05 0.33 36.16
CA SER A 65 7.68 -0.36 35.02
C SER A 65 7.33 -1.84 34.97
N ARG A 66 7.38 -2.55 36.11
CA ARG A 66 6.98 -3.97 36.21
C ARG A 66 5.51 -4.18 35.86
N THR A 67 4.64 -3.29 36.31
CA THR A 67 3.20 -3.32 35.99
C THR A 67 2.95 -3.19 34.49
N MET A 68 3.61 -2.24 33.82
CA MET A 68 3.50 -2.07 32.36
C MET A 68 3.97 -3.33 31.63
N ARG A 69 5.13 -3.88 32.02
CA ARG A 69 5.70 -5.07 31.39
C ARG A 69 4.77 -6.28 31.52
N MET A 70 4.24 -6.51 32.73
CA MET A 70 3.32 -7.61 32.99
C MET A 70 2.03 -7.47 32.18
N LEU A 71 1.43 -6.28 32.14
CA LEU A 71 0.21 -6.02 31.36
C LEU A 71 0.46 -6.18 29.85
N SER A 72 1.58 -5.70 29.32
CA SER A 72 1.93 -5.88 27.91
C SER A 72 2.18 -7.34 27.57
N ALA A 73 2.84 -8.09 28.45
CA ALA A 73 3.04 -9.53 28.28
C ALA A 73 1.71 -10.29 28.29
N ILE A 74 0.82 -9.99 29.24
CA ILE A 74 -0.52 -10.58 29.27
C ILE A 74 -1.27 -10.26 27.97
N GLN A 75 -1.26 -9.00 27.51
CA GLN A 75 -1.94 -8.61 26.27
C GLN A 75 -1.39 -9.34 25.05
N LYS A 76 -0.05 -9.51 24.97
CA LYS A 76 0.64 -10.17 23.86
C LYS A 76 0.41 -11.67 23.83
N TYR A 77 0.56 -12.37 24.95
CA TYR A 77 0.52 -13.85 24.97
C TYR A 77 -0.88 -14.44 25.14
N SER A 78 -1.84 -13.67 25.66
CA SER A 78 -3.25 -14.09 25.78
C SER A 78 -3.95 -14.33 24.43
N VAL A 79 -3.36 -13.93 23.31
CA VAL A 79 -3.95 -14.15 21.97
C VAL A 79 -3.71 -15.57 21.44
N LEU A 80 -2.70 -16.29 21.95
CA LEU A 80 -2.32 -17.60 21.39
C LEU A 80 -3.44 -18.64 21.53
N PRO A 81 -4.06 -18.84 22.70
CA PRO A 81 -5.13 -19.83 22.82
C PRO A 81 -6.38 -19.51 21.99
N PRO A 82 -6.89 -18.25 21.94
CA PRO A 82 -8.00 -17.88 21.07
C PRO A 82 -7.71 -18.04 19.58
N CYS A 83 -6.47 -17.79 19.13
CA CYS A 83 -6.09 -18.03 17.73
C CYS A 83 -6.13 -19.53 17.37
N LEU A 84 -5.65 -20.39 18.28
CA LEU A 84 -5.73 -21.83 18.11
C LEU A 84 -7.20 -22.30 18.06
N TYR A 85 -8.01 -21.84 19.01
CA TYR A 85 -9.45 -22.10 19.03
C TYR A 85 -10.14 -21.62 17.75
N LEU A 86 -9.88 -20.38 17.33
CA LEU A 86 -10.48 -19.79 16.15
C LEU A 86 -10.13 -20.60 14.89
N THR A 87 -8.91 -21.10 14.78
CA THR A 87 -8.49 -21.95 13.65
C THR A 87 -9.32 -23.23 13.58
N MET A 88 -9.48 -23.92 14.71
CA MET A 88 -10.32 -25.12 14.79
C MET A 88 -11.79 -24.80 14.54
N HIS A 89 -12.30 -23.72 15.14
CA HIS A 89 -13.69 -23.29 15.01
C HIS A 89 -14.01 -22.92 13.55
N TYR A 90 -13.23 -22.04 12.93
CA TYR A 90 -13.38 -21.60 11.54
C TYR A 90 -13.27 -22.77 10.55
N SER A 91 -12.37 -23.72 10.81
CA SER A 91 -12.25 -24.92 9.97
C SER A 91 -13.55 -25.75 10.01
N ASN A 92 -14.09 -25.98 11.21
CA ASN A 92 -15.28 -26.81 11.39
C ASN A 92 -16.59 -26.13 10.98
N THR A 93 -16.71 -24.81 11.16
CA THR A 93 -17.97 -24.08 10.92
C THR A 93 -18.02 -23.37 9.57
N ALA A 94 -16.89 -23.21 8.87
CA ALA A 94 -16.84 -22.53 7.57
C ALA A 94 -16.16 -23.36 6.48
N LEU A 95 -14.90 -23.79 6.67
CA LEU A 95 -14.15 -24.48 5.60
C LEU A 95 -14.72 -25.86 5.27
N ILE A 96 -14.99 -26.68 6.28
CA ILE A 96 -15.54 -28.03 6.11
C ILE A 96 -16.91 -27.98 5.40
N PRO A 97 -17.89 -27.16 5.84
CA PRO A 97 -19.15 -27.01 5.11
C PRO A 97 -18.97 -26.53 3.67
N LEU A 98 -18.02 -25.63 3.43
CA LEU A 98 -17.73 -25.12 2.08
C LEU A 98 -17.21 -26.22 1.14
N PHE A 99 -16.32 -27.09 1.63
CA PHE A 99 -15.73 -28.15 0.82
C PHE A 99 -16.61 -29.39 0.69
N THR A 100 -17.27 -29.80 1.77
CA THR A 100 -18.11 -31.02 1.76
C THR A 100 -19.45 -30.80 1.09
N GLN A 101 -19.94 -29.54 1.05
CA GLN A 101 -21.26 -29.17 0.51
C GLN A 101 -22.42 -30.05 1.02
N SER A 102 -22.25 -30.66 2.19
CA SER A 102 -23.17 -31.62 2.79
C SER A 102 -23.39 -31.28 4.26
N LEU A 103 -24.66 -31.05 4.62
CA LEU A 103 -25.05 -30.75 5.99
C LEU A 103 -24.78 -31.93 6.93
N ALA A 104 -25.10 -33.15 6.51
CA ALA A 104 -24.93 -34.35 7.34
C ALA A 104 -23.45 -34.61 7.66
N GLU A 105 -22.57 -34.45 6.66
CA GLU A 105 -21.15 -34.74 6.83
C GLU A 105 -20.43 -33.64 7.62
N SER A 106 -20.84 -32.39 7.43
CA SER A 106 -20.35 -31.27 8.23
C SER A 106 -20.83 -31.33 9.68
N GLU A 107 -22.08 -31.75 9.91
CA GLU A 107 -22.65 -31.88 11.26
C GLU A 107 -21.93 -32.98 12.05
N LYS A 108 -21.63 -34.12 11.42
CA LYS A 108 -20.80 -35.17 12.00
C LYS A 108 -19.42 -34.66 12.42
N GLN A 109 -18.74 -33.91 11.55
CA GLN A 109 -17.39 -33.38 11.84
C GLN A 109 -17.42 -32.29 12.93
N LEU A 110 -18.44 -31.43 12.93
CA LEU A 110 -18.65 -30.44 13.98
C LEU A 110 -18.85 -31.10 15.36
N LEU A 111 -19.62 -32.19 15.42
CA LEU A 111 -19.86 -32.93 16.66
C LEU A 111 -18.61 -33.69 17.13
N LEU A 112 -17.83 -34.26 16.21
CA LEU A 112 -16.60 -35.00 16.54
C LEU A 112 -15.51 -34.10 17.14
N THR A 113 -15.45 -32.83 16.74
CA THR A 113 -14.39 -31.91 17.20
C THR A 113 -14.72 -31.21 18.51
N ARG A 114 -16.00 -31.16 18.90
CA ARG A 114 -16.51 -30.48 20.09
C ARG A 114 -15.81 -30.89 21.42
N PRO A 115 -15.55 -32.18 21.72
CA PRO A 115 -14.91 -32.58 22.98
C PRO A 115 -13.51 -31.98 23.18
N TYR A 116 -12.81 -31.67 22.09
CA TYR A 116 -11.43 -31.19 22.12
C TYR A 116 -11.29 -29.71 22.52
N TYR A 117 -12.36 -28.91 22.45
CA TYR A 117 -12.29 -27.48 22.79
C TYR A 117 -13.47 -26.95 23.63
N GLN A 118 -14.58 -27.67 23.73
CA GLN A 118 -15.80 -27.25 24.45
C GLN A 118 -15.94 -27.95 25.82
N SER A 119 -14.97 -28.76 26.25
CA SER A 119 -14.93 -29.44 27.54
C SER A 119 -14.32 -28.55 28.63
N PHE A 120 -14.69 -28.79 29.89
CA PHE A 120 -14.01 -28.18 31.03
C PHE A 120 -12.68 -28.91 31.28
N PRO A 121 -11.56 -28.21 31.53
CA PRO A 121 -11.38 -26.75 31.61
C PRO A 121 -10.97 -26.07 30.29
N LEU A 122 -10.86 -26.83 29.18
CA LEU A 122 -10.32 -26.36 27.91
C LEU A 122 -11.04 -25.14 27.34
N GLU A 123 -12.37 -25.09 27.42
CA GLU A 123 -13.14 -23.92 26.94
C GLU A 123 -12.76 -22.63 27.70
N GLN A 124 -12.55 -22.73 29.01
CA GLN A 124 -12.17 -21.59 29.85
C GLN A 124 -10.74 -21.13 29.57
N LEU A 125 -9.83 -22.09 29.37
CA LEU A 125 -8.41 -21.83 29.14
C LEU A 125 -8.08 -21.43 27.70
N LEU A 126 -8.87 -21.85 26.71
CA LEU A 126 -8.65 -21.54 25.30
C LEU A 126 -9.39 -20.27 24.85
N VAL A 127 -10.57 -20.01 25.42
CA VAL A 127 -11.48 -18.96 24.93
C VAL A 127 -11.68 -17.87 25.96
N PHE A 128 -12.35 -18.17 27.08
CA PHE A 128 -12.86 -17.11 27.96
C PHE A 128 -11.77 -16.36 28.73
N ALA A 129 -10.90 -17.07 29.45
CA ALA A 129 -9.86 -16.43 30.25
C ALA A 129 -8.83 -15.66 29.40
N PRO A 130 -8.35 -16.19 28.25
CA PRO A 130 -7.45 -15.45 27.37
C PRO A 130 -8.11 -14.22 26.72
N ILE A 131 -9.36 -14.33 26.23
CA ILE A 131 -10.06 -13.16 25.64
C ILE A 131 -10.30 -12.09 26.70
N ALA A 132 -10.76 -12.47 27.90
CA ALA A 132 -10.99 -11.53 28.99
C ALA A 132 -9.69 -10.82 29.40
N SER A 133 -8.60 -11.57 29.55
CA SER A 133 -7.29 -11.00 29.90
C SER A 133 -6.71 -10.12 28.78
N HIS A 134 -6.89 -10.47 27.50
CA HIS A 134 -6.49 -9.65 26.36
C HIS A 134 -7.21 -8.29 26.34
N VAL A 135 -8.54 -8.31 26.46
CA VAL A 135 -9.37 -7.09 26.43
C VAL A 135 -9.09 -6.23 27.66
N PHE A 136 -9.06 -6.84 28.85
CA PHE A 136 -8.82 -6.12 30.10
C PHE A 136 -7.44 -5.47 30.13
N SER A 137 -6.38 -6.22 29.80
CA SER A 137 -5.01 -5.69 29.76
C SER A 137 -4.88 -4.54 28.75
N GLY A 138 -5.51 -4.65 27.56
CA GLY A 138 -5.53 -3.57 26.57
C GLY A 138 -6.22 -2.29 27.04
N ILE A 139 -7.37 -2.40 27.71
CA ILE A 139 -8.09 -1.24 28.29
C ILE A 139 -7.25 -0.60 29.39
N VAL A 140 -6.71 -1.40 30.31
CA VAL A 140 -5.87 -0.92 31.42
C VAL A 140 -4.62 -0.23 30.90
N LEU A 141 -3.92 -0.81 29.91
CA LEU A 141 -2.75 -0.21 29.28
C LEU A 141 -3.08 1.14 28.63
N ARG A 142 -4.23 1.26 27.96
CA ARG A 142 -4.66 2.51 27.36
C ARG A 142 -4.93 3.60 28.40
N LEU A 143 -5.63 3.27 29.48
CA LEU A 143 -5.91 4.19 30.59
C LEU A 143 -4.62 4.60 31.31
N TYR A 144 -3.71 3.65 31.51
CA TYR A 144 -2.44 3.86 32.17
C TYR A 144 -1.50 4.74 31.33
N ARG A 145 -1.37 4.48 30.03
CA ARG A 145 -0.60 5.33 29.09
C ARG A 145 -1.17 6.74 29.02
N ARG A 146 -2.49 6.92 29.00
CA ARG A 146 -3.12 8.24 29.09
C ARG A 146 -2.72 8.98 30.37
N ARG A 147 -2.83 8.31 31.53
CA ARG A 147 -2.45 8.91 32.82
C ARG A 147 -0.97 9.30 32.86
N ARG A 148 -0.08 8.47 32.30
CA ARG A 148 1.36 8.75 32.25
C ARG A 148 1.71 9.91 31.30
N ASN A 149 1.09 9.96 30.12
CA ASN A 149 1.27 11.06 29.18
C ASN A 149 0.77 12.38 29.78
N ALA A 150 -0.40 12.38 30.43
CA ALA A 150 -0.90 13.57 31.11
C ALA A 150 0.05 14.09 32.22
N LYS A 151 0.69 13.19 32.97
CA LYS A 151 1.74 13.56 33.94
C LYS A 151 2.98 14.15 33.26
N ARG A 152 3.41 13.61 32.11
CA ARG A 152 4.56 14.11 31.34
C ARG A 152 4.32 15.52 30.79
N TYR A 153 3.09 15.84 30.39
CA TYR A 153 2.70 17.18 29.94
C TYR A 153 2.32 18.13 31.10
N GLY A 154 2.61 17.76 32.36
CA GLY A 154 2.36 18.64 33.53
C GLY A 154 0.90 18.84 33.90
N ALA A 155 -0.03 18.01 33.41
CA ALA A 155 -1.46 18.13 33.72
C ALA A 155 -1.82 17.51 35.08
N TYR A 156 -1.67 18.29 36.14
CA TYR A 156 -1.98 17.87 37.51
C TYR A 156 -3.47 17.98 37.85
N THR A 157 -4.18 18.97 37.28
CA THR A 157 -5.61 19.23 37.54
C THR A 157 -6.54 18.45 36.61
N TYR A 158 -7.78 18.18 37.03
CA TYR A 158 -8.79 17.52 36.21
C TYR A 158 -9.11 18.29 34.91
N ASN A 159 -9.17 19.62 34.97
CA ASN A 159 -9.43 20.47 33.80
C ASN A 159 -8.28 20.44 32.78
N ASP A 160 -7.03 20.33 33.25
CA ASP A 160 -5.85 20.23 32.37
C ASP A 160 -5.84 18.90 31.61
N ARG A 161 -6.24 17.81 32.27
CA ARG A 161 -6.32 16.47 31.66
C ARG A 161 -7.40 16.35 30.59
N LYS A 162 -8.40 17.23 30.59
CA LYS A 162 -9.43 17.30 29.53
C LYS A 162 -8.90 17.93 28.24
N ARG A 163 -7.92 18.83 28.35
CA ARG A 163 -7.32 19.53 27.20
C ARG A 163 -6.33 18.65 26.41
N ILE A 164 -5.83 17.56 27.02
CA ILE A 164 -4.90 16.63 26.37
C ILE A 164 -5.68 15.64 25.49
N PRO A 165 -5.35 15.53 24.19
CA PRO A 165 -6.01 14.59 23.29
C PRO A 165 -5.75 13.13 23.71
N TRP A 166 -6.75 12.27 23.49
CA TRP A 166 -6.58 10.84 23.74
C TRP A 166 -5.58 10.22 22.75
N PRO A 167 -4.85 9.16 23.15
CA PRO A 167 -4.03 8.39 22.21
C PRO A 167 -4.89 7.93 21.02
N LYS A 168 -4.37 8.08 19.79
CA LYS A 168 -5.04 7.65 18.56
C LYS A 168 -5.43 6.16 18.66
N VAL A 169 -6.65 5.82 18.24
CA VAL A 169 -7.10 4.42 18.15
C VAL A 169 -6.54 3.84 16.85
N SER A 170 -5.73 2.79 16.92
CA SER A 170 -5.34 2.07 15.70
C SER A 170 -6.54 1.32 15.12
N LEU A 171 -6.57 1.12 13.80
CA LEU A 171 -7.66 0.39 13.15
C LEU A 171 -7.88 -1.01 13.76
N THR A 172 -6.81 -1.74 14.07
CA THR A 172 -6.88 -3.03 14.78
C THR A 172 -7.58 -2.92 16.13
N SER A 173 -7.33 -1.85 16.89
CA SER A 173 -8.00 -1.61 18.18
C SER A 173 -9.47 -1.22 18.00
N ALA A 174 -9.78 -0.39 17.00
CA ALA A 174 -11.15 0.01 16.68
C ALA A 174 -12.00 -1.21 16.32
N LEU A 175 -11.46 -2.10 15.49
CA LEU A 175 -12.11 -3.36 15.13
C LEU A 175 -12.24 -4.30 16.33
N GLY A 176 -11.28 -4.31 17.26
CA GLY A 176 -11.39 -5.07 18.50
C GLY A 176 -12.56 -4.59 19.38
N PHE A 177 -12.74 -3.27 19.51
CA PHE A 177 -13.89 -2.69 20.23
C PHE A 177 -15.22 -3.02 19.54
N ALA A 178 -15.27 -3.01 18.21
CA ALA A 178 -16.45 -3.39 17.44
C ALA A 178 -16.75 -4.90 17.55
N LEU A 179 -15.71 -5.74 17.57
CA LEU A 179 -15.83 -7.19 17.62
C LEU A 179 -16.38 -7.70 18.95
N TYR A 180 -16.00 -7.08 20.07
CA TYR A 180 -16.39 -7.55 21.40
C TYR A 180 -17.92 -7.70 21.60
N PRO A 181 -18.78 -6.70 21.30
CA PRO A 181 -20.22 -6.88 21.41
C PRO A 181 -20.78 -7.91 20.40
N MET A 182 -20.20 -8.02 19.21
CA MET A 182 -20.62 -9.03 18.22
C MET A 182 -20.30 -10.45 18.70
N LEU A 183 -19.11 -10.65 19.26
CA LEU A 183 -18.71 -11.91 19.89
C LEU A 183 -19.60 -12.25 21.09
N ALA A 184 -19.92 -11.27 21.93
CA ALA A 184 -20.83 -11.48 23.06
C ALA A 184 -22.22 -11.93 22.58
N ALA A 185 -22.77 -11.29 21.54
CA ALA A 185 -24.04 -11.70 20.95
C ALA A 185 -23.99 -13.13 20.36
N HIS A 186 -22.87 -13.49 19.71
CA HIS A 186 -22.62 -14.83 19.21
C HIS A 186 -22.58 -15.87 20.34
N VAL A 187 -21.83 -15.61 21.42
CA VAL A 187 -21.74 -16.48 22.60
C VAL A 187 -23.10 -16.59 23.31
N ILE A 188 -23.86 -15.49 23.42
CA ILE A 188 -25.20 -15.54 24.00
C ILE A 188 -26.10 -16.48 23.19
N SER A 189 -26.11 -16.32 21.87
CA SER A 189 -27.00 -17.07 20.97
C SER A 189 -26.62 -18.56 20.84
N CYS A 190 -25.31 -18.86 20.80
CA CYS A 190 -24.81 -20.22 20.51
C CYS A 190 -24.36 -21.00 21.75
N ARG A 191 -24.19 -20.35 22.90
CA ARG A 191 -23.69 -21.00 24.13
C ARG A 191 -24.58 -20.76 25.34
N ILE A 192 -24.91 -19.51 25.67
CA ILE A 192 -25.62 -19.19 26.93
C ILE A 192 -27.11 -19.54 26.83
N THR A 193 -27.78 -19.17 25.75
CA THR A 193 -29.21 -19.45 25.56
C THR A 193 -29.50 -20.96 25.54
N PRO A 194 -28.78 -21.78 24.75
CA PRO A 194 -28.96 -23.24 24.79
C PRO A 194 -28.69 -23.83 26.18
N LEU A 195 -27.62 -23.38 26.86
CA LEU A 195 -27.31 -23.85 28.22
C LEU A 195 -28.45 -23.57 29.21
N LYS A 196 -29.14 -22.42 29.10
CA LYS A 196 -30.26 -22.08 29.98
C LYS A 196 -31.54 -22.85 29.66
N VAL A 197 -31.78 -23.17 28.39
CA VAL A 197 -33.04 -23.80 27.93
C VAL A 197 -32.94 -25.33 27.98
N GLU A 198 -31.83 -25.90 27.50
CA GLU A 198 -31.63 -27.34 27.31
C GLU A 198 -30.69 -27.95 28.36
N GLY A 199 -30.18 -27.17 29.31
CA GLY A 199 -29.19 -27.62 30.32
C GLY A 199 -27.79 -27.88 29.74
N GLY A 200 -27.58 -27.61 28.45
CA GLY A 200 -26.33 -27.83 27.74
C GLY A 200 -26.32 -27.13 26.38
N SER A 201 -25.16 -27.13 25.72
CA SER A 201 -25.02 -26.61 24.33
C SER A 201 -24.56 -27.70 23.35
N SER A 202 -24.77 -28.96 23.72
CA SER A 202 -24.48 -30.13 22.89
C SER A 202 -25.47 -30.26 21.71
N GLY A 203 -26.68 -29.71 21.81
CA GLY A 203 -27.66 -29.70 20.72
C GLY A 203 -27.39 -28.68 19.60
N VAL A 204 -26.42 -27.77 19.78
CA VAL A 204 -26.15 -26.67 18.86
C VAL A 204 -25.37 -27.15 17.64
N GLY A 205 -26.07 -27.70 16.65
CA GLY A 205 -25.50 -28.13 15.36
C GLY A 205 -25.62 -27.10 14.25
N LEU A 206 -25.18 -27.47 13.04
CA LEU A 206 -25.39 -26.66 11.83
C LEU A 206 -26.87 -26.46 11.54
N ARG A 207 -27.73 -27.41 11.93
CA ARG A 207 -29.19 -27.30 11.78
C ARG A 207 -29.80 -26.22 12.67
N TYR A 208 -29.33 -26.09 13.92
CA TYR A 208 -29.74 -25.00 14.81
C TYR A 208 -29.39 -23.64 14.20
N PHE A 209 -28.17 -23.53 13.66
CA PHE A 209 -27.69 -22.32 12.99
C PHE A 209 -28.49 -22.00 11.72
N ALA A 210 -28.71 -22.99 10.86
CA ALA A 210 -29.49 -22.85 9.63
C ALA A 210 -30.94 -22.44 9.91
N HIS A 211 -31.55 -22.98 10.98
CA HIS A 211 -32.88 -22.56 11.40
C HIS A 211 -32.93 -21.08 11.82
N GLY A 212 -31.92 -20.61 12.55
CA GLY A 212 -31.78 -19.19 12.91
C GLY A 212 -31.68 -18.28 11.69
N ILE A 213 -30.88 -18.67 10.68
CA ILE A 213 -30.78 -17.94 9.41
C ILE A 213 -32.09 -17.98 8.65
N ALA A 214 -32.75 -19.14 8.55
CA ALA A 214 -34.00 -19.28 7.82
C ALA A 214 -35.13 -18.40 8.39
N LYS A 215 -35.18 -18.22 9.71
CA LYS A 215 -36.19 -17.40 10.38
C LYS A 215 -35.98 -15.89 10.18
N HIS A 216 -34.73 -15.44 10.13
CA HIS A 216 -34.37 -14.03 9.96
C HIS A 216 -33.22 -13.84 8.96
N PRO A 217 -33.44 -14.10 7.65
CA PRO A 217 -32.35 -14.25 6.69
C PRO A 217 -31.54 -12.98 6.49
N ILE A 218 -32.18 -11.82 6.39
CA ILE A 218 -31.48 -10.55 6.18
C ILE A 218 -30.63 -10.20 7.41
N VAL A 219 -31.27 -10.16 8.59
CA VAL A 219 -30.62 -9.78 9.85
C VAL A 219 -29.47 -10.74 10.20
N ALA A 220 -29.71 -12.05 10.10
CA ALA A 220 -28.71 -13.06 10.42
C ALA A 220 -27.53 -13.00 9.44
N ASN A 221 -27.77 -12.97 8.12
CA ASN A 221 -26.69 -12.90 7.14
C ASN A 221 -25.87 -11.62 7.28
N THR A 222 -26.51 -10.45 7.43
CA THR A 222 -25.78 -9.19 7.63
C THR A 222 -24.95 -9.22 8.92
N ALA A 223 -25.51 -9.73 10.03
CA ALA A 223 -24.79 -9.84 11.30
C ALA A 223 -23.57 -10.77 11.19
N TYR A 224 -23.72 -11.95 10.58
CA TYR A 224 -22.61 -12.90 10.43
C TYR A 224 -21.55 -12.43 9.42
N VAL A 225 -21.93 -11.84 8.28
CA VAL A 225 -20.98 -11.27 7.31
C VAL A 225 -20.16 -10.14 7.95
N THR A 226 -20.84 -9.25 8.70
CA THR A 226 -20.19 -8.14 9.39
C THR A 226 -19.23 -8.65 10.47
N MET A 227 -19.71 -9.55 11.34
CA MET A 227 -18.89 -10.13 12.40
C MET A 227 -17.68 -10.87 11.83
N LEU A 228 -17.87 -11.66 10.76
CA LEU A 228 -16.80 -12.42 10.12
C LEU A 228 -15.74 -11.47 9.54
N SER A 229 -16.16 -10.43 8.84
CA SER A 229 -15.24 -9.45 8.24
C SER A 229 -14.45 -8.68 9.30
N VAL A 230 -15.12 -8.19 10.36
CA VAL A 230 -14.48 -7.50 11.48
C VAL A 230 -13.53 -8.43 12.23
N ALA A 231 -13.95 -9.68 12.50
CA ALA A 231 -13.13 -10.68 13.15
C ALA A 231 -11.88 -11.01 12.33
N SER A 232 -12.05 -11.38 11.06
CA SER A 232 -10.94 -11.72 10.16
C SER A 232 -9.94 -10.57 10.06
N TRP A 233 -10.40 -9.32 9.92
CA TRP A 233 -9.50 -8.18 9.85
C TRP A 233 -8.77 -7.91 11.19
N HIS A 234 -9.46 -8.04 12.32
CA HIS A 234 -8.85 -7.88 13.65
C HIS A 234 -7.76 -8.94 13.89
N PHE A 235 -8.06 -10.22 13.64
CA PHE A 235 -7.13 -11.32 13.85
C PHE A 235 -5.95 -11.29 12.87
N VAL A 236 -6.18 -11.02 11.58
CA VAL A 236 -5.09 -10.96 10.58
C VAL A 236 -4.17 -9.78 10.86
N THR A 237 -4.72 -8.58 11.12
CA THR A 237 -3.86 -7.41 11.43
C THR A 237 -3.20 -7.55 12.80
N GLY A 238 -3.86 -8.17 13.77
CA GLY A 238 -3.29 -8.52 15.07
C GLY A 238 -2.15 -9.53 14.95
N ALA A 239 -2.30 -10.60 14.17
CA ALA A 239 -1.25 -11.58 13.89
C ALA A 239 -0.05 -10.93 13.18
N ALA A 240 -0.31 -10.03 12.22
CA ALA A 240 0.75 -9.25 11.60
C ALA A 240 1.50 -8.37 12.60
N LYS A 241 0.82 -7.78 13.59
CA LYS A 241 1.48 -7.03 14.68
C LYS A 241 2.26 -7.96 15.62
N TYR A 242 1.68 -9.09 16.01
CA TYR A 242 2.30 -10.08 16.89
C TYR A 242 3.61 -10.64 16.31
N LEU A 243 3.63 -10.93 15.00
CA LEU A 243 4.80 -11.40 14.27
C LEU A 243 5.75 -10.27 13.84
N LYS A 244 5.49 -9.02 14.25
CA LYS A 244 6.23 -7.81 13.83
C LYS A 244 6.27 -7.62 12.30
N LEU A 245 5.30 -8.17 11.57
CA LEU A 245 5.09 -8.02 10.11
C LEU A 245 4.25 -6.78 9.74
N SER A 246 3.62 -6.16 10.74
CA SER A 246 2.83 -4.93 10.60
C SER A 246 3.71 -3.74 10.21
N ARG A 247 3.12 -2.79 9.46
CA ARG A 247 3.74 -1.54 8.98
C ARG A 247 4.39 -0.71 10.10
N GLU A 248 3.95 -0.91 11.34
CA GLU A 248 4.33 -0.18 12.54
C GLU A 248 5.67 -0.64 13.16
N TYR A 249 6.10 -1.90 12.97
CA TYR A 249 7.30 -2.47 13.63
C TYR A 249 8.54 -2.56 12.74
N ILE A 250 8.47 -2.01 11.53
CA ILE A 250 9.64 -1.89 10.64
C ILE A 250 10.43 -0.67 11.13
N ALA A 251 11.30 -0.90 12.11
CA ALA A 251 12.13 0.09 12.78
C ALA A 251 13.51 0.25 12.13
N ASP A 252 13.56 0.32 10.80
CA ASP A 252 14.75 0.81 10.09
C ASP A 252 14.53 2.30 9.81
N GLY A 253 15.17 3.16 10.59
CA GLY A 253 15.17 4.60 10.36
C GLY A 253 15.92 4.96 9.06
N GLY A 254 15.44 5.99 8.36
CA GLY A 254 16.08 6.56 7.17
C GLY A 254 15.48 6.14 5.82
N ASP A 255 15.97 6.78 4.75
CA ASP A 255 15.46 6.64 3.37
C ASP A 255 15.51 5.20 2.82
N PHE A 256 16.42 4.36 3.32
CA PHE A 256 16.50 2.95 2.99
C PHE A 256 15.30 2.12 3.51
N GLY A 257 14.78 2.44 4.70
CA GLY A 257 13.59 1.82 5.26
C GLY A 257 12.32 2.20 4.46
N ARG A 258 12.27 3.44 3.96
CA ARG A 258 11.21 3.97 3.08
C ARG A 258 11.16 3.22 1.74
N ILE A 259 12.32 2.90 1.16
CA ILE A 259 12.45 2.14 -0.10
C ILE A 259 11.97 0.69 0.05
N LYS A 260 12.27 0.02 1.18
CA LYS A 260 11.84 -1.37 1.44
C LYS A 260 10.35 -1.46 1.80
N LYS A 261 9.78 -0.46 2.48
CA LYS A 261 8.33 -0.34 2.74
C LYS A 261 7.54 -0.21 1.44
N ARG A 262 8.13 0.45 0.45
CA ARG A 262 7.59 0.67 -0.90
C ARG A 262 7.64 -0.55 -1.83
N ARG A 263 8.49 -1.55 -1.55
CA ARG A 263 8.46 -2.86 -2.24
C ARG A 263 7.14 -3.62 -2.07
N ARG A 264 6.28 -3.26 -1.11
CA ARG A 264 4.97 -3.91 -0.90
C ARG A 264 3.81 -3.18 -1.57
N ASP A 265 3.94 -1.88 -1.86
CA ASP A 265 3.02 -1.18 -2.77
C ASP A 265 3.28 -1.59 -4.23
N TRP A 266 4.50 -2.07 -4.52
CA TRP A 266 4.83 -2.81 -5.74
C TRP A 266 4.05 -4.12 -5.94
N ILE A 267 3.47 -4.70 -4.89
CA ILE A 267 2.65 -5.93 -5.00
C ILE A 267 1.23 -5.62 -5.46
N ILE A 268 0.72 -4.42 -5.19
CA ILE A 268 -0.50 -3.87 -5.82
C ILE A 268 -0.19 -3.35 -7.24
N ASN A 269 1.09 -3.05 -7.51
CA ASN A 269 1.61 -2.71 -8.84
C ASN A 269 2.34 -3.89 -9.53
N GLY A 270 2.06 -5.16 -9.22
CA GLY A 270 2.73 -6.27 -9.94
C GLY A 270 2.51 -6.17 -11.45
N VAL A 271 1.31 -5.72 -11.84
CA VAL A 271 0.92 -5.40 -13.22
C VAL A 271 1.64 -4.15 -13.73
N ALA A 272 1.63 -3.04 -13.00
CA ALA A 272 2.33 -1.80 -13.43
C ALA A 272 3.85 -1.97 -13.52
N ALA A 273 4.45 -2.77 -12.64
CA ALA A 273 5.84 -3.19 -12.68
C ALA A 273 6.12 -4.06 -13.91
N ALA A 274 5.28 -5.06 -14.17
CA ALA A 274 5.39 -5.88 -15.37
C ALA A 274 5.23 -5.05 -16.65
N ILE A 275 4.32 -4.08 -16.67
CA ILE A 275 4.12 -3.11 -17.77
C ILE A 275 5.38 -2.25 -17.95
N ALA A 276 5.93 -1.67 -16.89
CA ALA A 276 7.14 -0.85 -16.98
C ALA A 276 8.35 -1.66 -17.46
N VAL A 277 8.53 -2.88 -16.96
CA VAL A 277 9.59 -3.79 -17.43
C VAL A 277 9.38 -4.17 -18.89
N ALA A 278 8.16 -4.57 -19.29
CA ALA A 278 7.82 -4.89 -20.67
C ALA A 278 8.09 -3.71 -21.61
N THR A 279 7.69 -2.50 -21.19
CA THR A 279 7.93 -1.24 -21.92
C THR A 279 9.41 -1.03 -22.22
N ILE A 280 10.28 -1.23 -21.21
CA ILE A 280 11.73 -1.07 -21.36
C ILE A 280 12.33 -2.17 -22.22
N PHE A 281 11.81 -3.41 -22.09
CA PHE A 281 12.28 -4.56 -22.84
C PHE A 281 12.02 -4.46 -24.35
N THR A 282 11.01 -3.70 -24.79
CA THR A 282 10.79 -3.42 -26.22
C THR A 282 12.00 -2.74 -26.87
N SER A 283 12.71 -1.91 -26.11
CA SER A 283 13.90 -1.16 -26.56
C SER A 283 15.22 -1.76 -26.09
N SER A 284 15.19 -2.95 -25.50
CA SER A 284 16.37 -3.65 -25.01
C SER A 284 17.30 -4.06 -26.17
N PRO A 285 18.64 -4.04 -25.98
CA PRO A 285 19.59 -4.55 -26.96
C PRO A 285 19.39 -6.04 -27.27
N ILE A 286 18.78 -6.80 -26.35
CA ILE A 286 18.48 -8.22 -26.52
C ILE A 286 16.99 -8.37 -26.89
N PRO A 287 16.65 -8.70 -28.15
CA PRO A 287 15.26 -8.70 -28.62
C PRO A 287 14.35 -9.73 -27.94
N THR A 288 14.93 -10.77 -27.33
CA THR A 288 14.19 -11.85 -26.67
C THR A 288 13.72 -11.48 -25.26
N HIS A 289 14.21 -10.41 -24.64
CA HIS A 289 13.84 -10.05 -23.27
C HIS A 289 12.33 -9.87 -23.07
N PHE A 290 11.66 -9.22 -24.02
CA PHE A 290 10.20 -9.05 -23.98
C PHE A 290 9.45 -10.40 -23.99
N ALA A 291 9.89 -11.33 -24.85
CA ALA A 291 9.32 -12.67 -24.93
C ALA A 291 9.60 -13.50 -23.67
N SER A 292 10.83 -13.43 -23.16
CA SER A 292 11.22 -14.11 -21.91
C SER A 292 10.43 -13.62 -20.71
N LEU A 293 10.12 -12.32 -20.64
CA LEU A 293 9.24 -11.77 -19.62
C LEU A 293 7.84 -12.39 -19.71
N TYR A 294 7.25 -12.46 -20.91
CA TYR A 294 5.96 -13.11 -21.10
C TYR A 294 5.99 -14.58 -20.66
N SER A 295 6.99 -15.36 -21.11
CA SER A 295 7.17 -16.76 -20.70
C SER A 295 7.31 -16.92 -19.19
N HIS A 296 8.00 -15.99 -18.53
CA HIS A 296 8.10 -15.98 -17.07
C HIS A 296 6.75 -15.66 -16.43
N LEU A 297 6.04 -14.63 -16.88
CA LEU A 297 4.76 -14.22 -16.33
C LEU A 297 3.72 -15.34 -16.41
N ILE A 298 3.59 -16.04 -17.55
CA ILE A 298 2.64 -17.15 -17.69
C ILE A 298 2.98 -18.38 -16.84
N SER A 299 4.22 -18.49 -16.36
CA SER A 299 4.63 -19.54 -15.41
C SER A 299 4.24 -19.24 -13.96
N THR A 300 3.82 -18.00 -13.67
CA THR A 300 3.42 -17.59 -12.33
C THR A 300 1.97 -17.99 -12.01
N PRO A 301 1.62 -18.24 -10.74
CA PRO A 301 0.26 -18.64 -10.35
C PRO A 301 -0.84 -17.66 -10.79
N GLN A 302 -0.50 -16.36 -10.90
CA GLN A 302 -1.43 -15.30 -11.31
C GLN A 302 -1.94 -15.47 -12.75
N PHE A 303 -1.13 -16.09 -13.63
CA PHE A 303 -1.46 -16.29 -15.04
C PHE A 303 -1.61 -17.78 -15.39
N SER A 304 -2.06 -18.59 -14.43
CA SER A 304 -2.23 -20.03 -14.58
C SER A 304 -3.42 -20.45 -15.46
N THR A 305 -4.36 -19.52 -15.73
CA THR A 305 -5.57 -19.83 -16.52
C THR A 305 -5.44 -19.37 -17.97
N PRO A 306 -6.02 -20.09 -18.95
CA PRO A 306 -6.00 -19.66 -20.36
C PRO A 306 -6.55 -18.24 -20.56
N GLN A 307 -7.63 -17.89 -19.87
CA GLN A 307 -8.22 -16.54 -19.95
C GLN A 307 -7.25 -15.45 -19.47
N SER A 308 -6.55 -15.69 -18.35
CA SER A 308 -5.55 -14.74 -17.83
C SER A 308 -4.35 -14.59 -18.77
N GLN A 309 -3.91 -15.67 -19.42
CA GLN A 309 -2.82 -15.63 -20.40
C GLN A 309 -3.23 -14.91 -21.68
N THR A 310 -4.46 -15.15 -22.18
CA THR A 310 -5.01 -14.42 -23.33
C THR A 310 -5.10 -12.93 -23.03
N ARG A 311 -5.62 -12.55 -21.85
CA ARG A 311 -5.70 -11.14 -21.43
C ARG A 311 -4.30 -10.50 -21.33
N LEU A 312 -3.34 -11.20 -20.74
CA LEU A 312 -1.94 -10.73 -20.66
C LEU A 312 -1.34 -10.52 -22.05
N SER A 313 -1.50 -11.50 -22.95
CA SER A 313 -1.01 -11.41 -24.32
C SER A 313 -1.62 -10.22 -25.07
N GLN A 314 -2.94 -10.00 -24.90
CA GLN A 314 -3.62 -8.83 -25.45
C GLN A 314 -3.10 -7.51 -24.87
N CYS A 315 -2.87 -7.42 -23.55
CA CYS A 315 -2.25 -6.24 -22.93
C CYS A 315 -0.85 -5.95 -23.48
N LEU A 316 -0.01 -6.97 -23.61
CA LEU A 316 1.36 -6.80 -24.10
C LEU A 316 1.38 -6.41 -25.59
N ARG A 317 0.46 -6.95 -26.40
CA ARG A 317 0.26 -6.50 -27.78
C ARG A 317 -0.18 -5.04 -27.84
N ASP A 318 -1.13 -4.66 -26.99
CA ASP A 318 -1.64 -3.30 -26.89
C ASP A 318 -0.54 -2.29 -26.49
N LEU A 319 0.30 -2.68 -25.53
CA LEU A 319 1.50 -1.95 -25.14
C LEU A 319 2.45 -1.75 -26.34
N LEU A 320 2.76 -2.82 -27.08
CA LEU A 320 3.62 -2.74 -28.27
C LEU A 320 3.04 -1.79 -29.33
N LEU A 321 1.74 -1.86 -29.59
CA LEU A 321 1.05 -0.98 -30.54
C LEU A 321 1.11 0.49 -30.09
N LYS A 322 0.86 0.76 -28.81
CA LYS A 322 1.02 2.11 -28.22
C LYS A 322 2.45 2.65 -28.33
N GLN A 323 3.47 1.79 -28.28
CA GLN A 323 4.86 2.19 -28.45
C GLN A 323 5.26 2.50 -29.90
N VAL A 324 4.51 2.04 -30.90
CA VAL A 324 4.86 2.27 -32.33
C VAL A 324 5.04 3.75 -32.64
N THR A 325 4.18 4.61 -32.08
CA THR A 325 4.24 6.06 -32.30
C THR A 325 5.38 6.74 -31.54
N LEU A 326 6.03 6.05 -30.61
CA LEU A 326 7.08 6.59 -29.74
C LEU A 326 8.49 6.13 -30.14
N VAL A 327 8.64 4.84 -30.51
CA VAL A 327 9.94 4.24 -30.87
C VAL A 327 10.00 3.72 -32.30
N GLY A 328 8.90 3.85 -33.06
CA GLY A 328 8.81 3.41 -34.44
C GLY A 328 8.50 1.92 -34.58
N ALA A 329 7.96 1.56 -35.76
CA ALA A 329 7.62 0.18 -36.09
C ALA A 329 8.82 -0.78 -36.04
N PRO A 330 10.05 -0.44 -36.52
CA PRO A 330 11.17 -1.37 -36.49
C PRO A 330 11.51 -1.85 -35.06
N GLN A 331 11.60 -0.94 -34.09
CA GLN A 331 11.91 -1.30 -32.71
C GLN A 331 10.80 -2.17 -32.12
N MET A 332 9.54 -1.80 -32.31
CA MET A 332 8.40 -2.60 -31.86
C MET A 332 8.41 -4.02 -32.45
N LEU A 333 8.66 -4.15 -33.76
CA LEU A 333 8.66 -5.43 -34.46
C LEU A 333 9.75 -6.38 -33.97
N THR A 334 10.92 -5.85 -33.59
CA THR A 334 12.00 -6.68 -33.01
C THR A 334 11.60 -7.37 -31.71
N ALA A 335 10.74 -6.73 -30.90
CA ALA A 335 10.18 -7.32 -29.69
C ALA A 335 8.97 -8.23 -30.00
N LEU A 336 8.12 -7.84 -30.96
CA LEU A 336 6.94 -8.60 -31.35
C LEU A 336 7.28 -9.99 -31.92
N ILE A 337 8.33 -10.12 -32.74
CA ILE A 337 8.63 -11.38 -33.44
C ILE A 337 8.97 -12.52 -32.46
N PRO A 338 9.89 -12.36 -31.49
CA PRO A 338 10.12 -13.36 -30.46
C PRO A 338 8.89 -13.57 -29.56
N PHE A 339 8.15 -12.50 -29.26
CA PHE A 339 6.94 -12.57 -28.44
C PHE A 339 5.83 -13.38 -29.10
N ALA A 340 5.63 -13.24 -30.41
CA ALA A 340 4.65 -14.01 -31.18
C ALA A 340 4.97 -15.52 -31.12
N LYS A 341 6.26 -15.89 -31.22
CA LYS A 341 6.70 -17.28 -31.02
C LYS A 341 6.38 -17.77 -29.61
N ALA A 342 6.68 -16.98 -28.57
CA ALA A 342 6.45 -17.35 -27.17
C ALA A 342 4.96 -17.41 -26.77
N SER A 343 4.11 -16.63 -27.42
CA SER A 343 2.66 -16.56 -27.16
C SER A 343 1.82 -17.48 -28.06
N THR A 344 2.45 -18.23 -28.96
CA THR A 344 1.77 -19.21 -29.81
C THR A 344 1.28 -20.40 -28.96
N PRO A 345 -0.01 -20.76 -29.02
CA PRO A 345 -0.54 -21.89 -28.25
C PRO A 345 0.15 -23.22 -28.58
N PRO A 346 0.32 -24.12 -27.59
CA PRO A 346 0.85 -25.46 -27.84
C PRO A 346 0.08 -26.19 -28.94
N GLY A 347 0.80 -26.84 -29.86
CA GLY A 347 0.20 -27.55 -31.00
C GLY A 347 -0.17 -26.67 -32.20
N THR A 348 0.11 -25.36 -32.15
CA THR A 348 -0.05 -24.45 -33.31
C THR A 348 1.29 -23.91 -33.77
N THR A 349 1.36 -23.45 -35.02
CA THR A 349 2.52 -22.73 -35.57
C THR A 349 2.24 -21.22 -35.61
N VAL A 350 3.29 -20.40 -35.60
CA VAL A 350 3.16 -18.94 -35.79
C VAL A 350 2.41 -18.62 -37.09
N SER A 351 2.66 -19.39 -38.17
CA SER A 351 1.99 -19.22 -39.46
C SER A 351 0.48 -19.48 -39.36
N SER A 352 0.06 -20.57 -38.70
CA SER A 352 -1.36 -20.86 -38.47
C SER A 352 -2.04 -19.85 -37.54
N ALA A 353 -1.32 -19.34 -36.52
CA ALA A 353 -1.84 -18.29 -35.64
C ALA A 353 -2.00 -16.96 -36.39
N ALA A 354 -1.06 -16.63 -37.29
CA ALA A 354 -1.16 -15.45 -38.15
C ALA A 354 -2.35 -15.55 -39.12
N ALA A 355 -2.57 -16.71 -39.73
CA ALA A 355 -3.69 -16.94 -40.64
C ALA A 355 -5.07 -16.83 -39.96
N SER A 356 -5.16 -17.07 -38.65
CA SER A 356 -6.38 -16.93 -37.85
C SER A 356 -6.49 -15.59 -37.11
N SER A 357 -5.52 -14.68 -37.31
CA SER A 357 -5.49 -13.39 -36.63
C SER A 357 -6.56 -12.45 -37.20
N LEU A 358 -7.32 -11.81 -36.31
CA LEU A 358 -8.31 -10.80 -36.64
C LEU A 358 -7.86 -9.44 -36.10
N ILE A 359 -8.16 -8.37 -36.84
CA ILE A 359 -7.96 -7.01 -36.35
C ILE A 359 -8.86 -6.77 -35.13
N SER A 360 -8.29 -6.22 -34.06
CA SER A 360 -9.07 -5.89 -32.86
C SER A 360 -9.92 -4.65 -33.16
N SER A 361 -11.19 -4.67 -32.77
CA SER A 361 -12.18 -3.66 -33.19
C SER A 361 -11.82 -2.24 -32.76
N GLN A 362 -11.09 -2.06 -31.67
CA GLN A 362 -10.63 -0.73 -31.22
C GLN A 362 -9.64 -0.04 -32.17
N TYR A 363 -8.98 -0.82 -33.03
CA TYR A 363 -8.05 -0.30 -34.05
C TYR A 363 -8.71 -0.15 -35.43
N LEU A 364 -9.99 -0.50 -35.57
CA LEU A 364 -10.77 -0.22 -36.76
C LEU A 364 -11.26 1.22 -36.73
N VAL A 365 -10.80 2.03 -37.68
CA VAL A 365 -11.26 3.41 -37.87
C VAL A 365 -12.66 3.38 -38.50
N THR A 366 -13.69 3.44 -37.66
CA THR A 366 -15.10 3.50 -38.07
C THR A 366 -15.64 4.93 -38.07
N ASP A 367 -15.16 5.75 -37.14
CA ASP A 367 -15.47 7.18 -37.03
C ASP A 367 -14.19 7.97 -36.74
N ALA A 368 -13.69 8.67 -37.77
CA ALA A 368 -12.46 9.44 -37.64
C ALA A 368 -12.60 10.68 -36.73
N ALA A 369 -13.80 11.28 -36.68
CA ALA A 369 -14.05 12.46 -35.86
C ALA A 369 -14.08 12.08 -34.37
N ALA A 370 -14.72 10.96 -34.03
CA ALA A 370 -14.72 10.44 -32.66
C ALA A 370 -13.30 10.10 -32.16
N ILE A 371 -12.46 9.50 -33.01
CA ILE A 371 -11.06 9.21 -32.67
C ILE A 371 -10.28 10.50 -32.40
N LYS A 372 -10.42 11.52 -33.26
CA LYS A 372 -9.77 12.82 -33.06
C LYS A 372 -10.24 13.49 -31.77
N SER A 373 -11.55 13.50 -31.49
CA SER A 373 -12.12 14.08 -30.27
C SER A 373 -11.61 13.38 -29.00
N ARG A 374 -11.48 12.05 -29.04
CA ARG A 374 -10.87 11.27 -27.95
C ARG A 374 -9.42 11.67 -27.70
N GLY A 375 -8.64 11.86 -28.78
CA GLY A 375 -7.27 12.33 -28.69
C GLY A 375 -7.15 13.75 -28.13
N GLU A 376 -8.05 14.66 -28.54
CA GLU A 376 -8.17 16.01 -27.99
C GLU A 376 -8.47 16.00 -26.49
N ALA A 377 -9.38 15.14 -26.02
CA ALA A 377 -9.66 15.01 -24.58
C ALA A 377 -8.43 14.50 -23.79
N ALA A 378 -7.75 13.48 -24.30
CA ALA A 378 -6.58 12.88 -23.65
C ALA A 378 -5.40 13.86 -23.57
N ILE A 379 -5.05 14.51 -24.67
CA ILE A 379 -3.91 15.44 -24.73
C ILE A 379 -4.14 16.65 -23.81
N ASN A 380 -5.37 17.17 -23.71
CA ASN A 380 -5.70 18.26 -22.80
C ASN A 380 -5.59 17.83 -21.32
N THR A 381 -5.96 16.59 -21.00
CA THR A 381 -5.79 16.03 -19.65
C THR A 381 -4.31 15.91 -19.26
N ILE A 382 -3.40 15.71 -20.21
CA ILE A 382 -1.96 15.61 -19.95
C ILE A 382 -1.30 16.98 -19.93
N TYR A 383 -1.46 17.79 -20.98
CA TYR A 383 -0.74 19.05 -21.13
C TYR A 383 -1.52 20.26 -20.59
N GLY A 384 -2.83 20.31 -20.80
CA GLY A 384 -3.68 21.42 -20.39
C GLY A 384 -3.18 22.74 -21.00
N PRO A 385 -3.01 23.81 -20.21
CA PRO A 385 -2.53 25.10 -20.71
C PRO A 385 -1.16 25.07 -21.40
N LEU A 386 -0.33 24.05 -21.11
CA LEU A 386 1.00 23.90 -21.72
C LEU A 386 0.92 23.55 -23.22
N LEU A 387 -0.20 22.97 -23.68
CA LEU A 387 -0.31 22.44 -25.04
C LEU A 387 -0.09 23.50 -26.11
N SER A 388 -0.66 24.70 -25.94
CA SER A 388 -0.52 25.80 -26.91
C SER A 388 0.94 26.23 -27.09
N SER A 389 1.69 26.30 -25.99
CA SER A 389 3.13 26.60 -26.02
C SER A 389 3.92 25.51 -26.73
N ILE A 390 3.58 24.23 -26.52
CA ILE A 390 4.24 23.10 -27.21
C ILE A 390 3.95 23.17 -28.70
N VAL A 391 2.68 23.32 -29.09
CA VAL A 391 2.27 23.41 -30.50
C VAL A 391 2.96 24.57 -31.20
N GLY A 392 3.11 25.72 -30.53
CA GLY A 392 3.83 26.87 -31.06
C GLY A 392 5.29 26.57 -31.45
N THR A 393 5.95 25.60 -30.79
CA THR A 393 7.32 25.20 -31.14
C THR A 393 7.44 24.45 -32.46
N PHE A 394 6.32 23.95 -33.01
CA PHE A 394 6.31 23.22 -34.29
C PHE A 394 6.34 24.16 -35.50
N GLY A 395 6.12 25.46 -35.30
CA GLY A 395 6.22 26.48 -36.34
C GLY A 395 5.26 26.22 -37.52
N ILE A 396 5.77 26.32 -38.75
CA ILE A 396 4.97 26.13 -39.97
C ILE A 396 4.39 24.71 -40.12
N HIS A 397 4.91 23.74 -39.38
CA HIS A 397 4.46 22.34 -39.42
C HIS A 397 3.33 22.05 -38.44
N SER A 398 2.91 23.03 -37.63
CA SER A 398 1.97 22.83 -36.53
C SER A 398 0.67 22.16 -36.94
N ALA A 399 0.10 22.52 -38.09
CA ALA A 399 -1.19 21.98 -38.55
C ALA A 399 -1.14 20.47 -38.82
N ASP A 400 -0.09 19.99 -39.49
CA ASP A 400 0.06 18.57 -39.82
C ASP A 400 0.44 17.78 -38.57
N ILE A 401 1.37 18.30 -37.76
CA ILE A 401 1.83 17.65 -36.53
C ILE A 401 0.68 17.56 -35.52
N ILE A 402 -0.10 18.62 -35.30
CA ILE A 402 -1.22 18.56 -34.36
C ILE A 402 -2.31 17.62 -34.87
N HIS A 403 -2.57 17.55 -36.18
CA HIS A 403 -3.49 16.57 -36.71
C HIS A 403 -3.01 15.13 -36.44
N MET A 404 -1.73 14.84 -36.69
CA MET A 404 -1.11 13.55 -36.40
C MET A 404 -1.18 13.21 -34.90
N GLU A 405 -0.87 14.17 -34.02
CA GLU A 405 -0.92 13.99 -32.56
C GLU A 405 -2.34 13.67 -32.10
N LEU A 406 -3.33 14.45 -32.52
CA LEU A 406 -4.72 14.30 -32.08
C LEU A 406 -5.39 13.06 -32.65
N PHE A 407 -5.18 12.76 -33.94
CA PHE A 407 -5.84 11.64 -34.58
C PHE A 407 -5.08 10.32 -34.40
N THR A 408 -3.79 10.29 -34.73
CA THR A 408 -3.02 9.04 -34.78
C THR A 408 -2.41 8.72 -33.42
N VAL A 409 -1.60 9.62 -32.85
CA VAL A 409 -0.83 9.32 -31.64
C VAL A 409 -1.75 9.16 -30.43
N TYR A 410 -2.44 10.22 -30.04
CA TYR A 410 -3.37 10.18 -28.92
C TYR A 410 -4.66 9.51 -29.32
N GLY A 411 -5.32 9.95 -30.39
CA GLY A 411 -6.61 9.43 -30.82
C GLY A 411 -6.61 7.92 -30.96
N LEU A 412 -5.88 7.37 -31.93
CA LEU A 412 -5.93 5.95 -32.27
C LEU A 412 -5.24 5.05 -31.23
N TYR A 413 -4.09 5.45 -30.66
CA TYR A 413 -3.27 4.59 -29.80
C TYR A 413 -3.34 4.95 -28.31
N LEU A 414 -2.86 6.13 -27.91
CA LEU A 414 -2.60 6.44 -26.48
C LEU A 414 -3.86 6.75 -25.67
N SER A 415 -4.99 7.01 -26.32
CA SER A 415 -6.29 7.23 -25.67
C SER A 415 -7.24 6.04 -25.78
N ASP A 416 -6.81 4.93 -26.40
CA ASP A 416 -7.54 3.67 -26.30
C ASP A 416 -7.29 3.01 -24.94
N TYR A 417 -8.31 3.02 -24.09
CA TYR A 417 -8.25 2.46 -22.74
C TYR A 417 -8.93 1.11 -22.59
N THR A 418 -9.20 0.43 -23.71
CA THR A 418 -9.96 -0.83 -23.73
C THR A 418 -9.21 -1.93 -22.98
N LEU A 419 -7.88 -1.95 -23.08
CA LEU A 419 -7.04 -2.97 -22.46
C LEU A 419 -6.14 -2.43 -21.34
N MET A 420 -5.76 -1.16 -21.37
CA MET A 420 -4.91 -0.49 -20.37
C MET A 420 -5.60 0.79 -19.89
N SER A 421 -5.59 1.05 -18.60
CA SER A 421 -6.14 2.29 -18.04
C SER A 421 -5.37 3.54 -18.49
N PRO A 422 -5.92 4.76 -18.31
CA PRO A 422 -5.19 6.00 -18.59
C PRO A 422 -3.85 6.09 -17.85
N LEU A 423 -3.82 5.68 -16.58
CA LEU A 423 -2.60 5.69 -15.77
C LEU A 423 -1.55 4.68 -16.26
N GLU A 424 -1.98 3.46 -16.63
CA GLU A 424 -1.09 2.45 -17.19
C GLU A 424 -0.56 2.86 -18.56
N THR A 425 -1.37 3.52 -19.37
CA THR A 425 -0.96 4.02 -20.68
C THR A 425 0.06 5.15 -20.53
N GLU A 426 -0.19 6.11 -19.63
CA GLU A 426 0.77 7.18 -19.36
C GLU A 426 2.08 6.65 -18.76
N LEU A 427 2.02 5.57 -17.97
CA LEU A 427 3.21 4.85 -17.51
C LEU A 427 4.02 4.27 -18.69
N VAL A 428 3.37 3.64 -19.67
CA VAL A 428 4.03 3.15 -20.89
C VAL A 428 4.68 4.31 -21.64
N VAL A 429 3.96 5.41 -21.85
CA VAL A 429 4.47 6.58 -22.57
C VAL A 429 5.67 7.19 -21.87
N PHE A 430 5.54 7.49 -20.58
CA PHE A 430 6.61 8.05 -19.76
C PHE A 430 7.86 7.17 -19.77
N VAL A 431 7.71 5.88 -19.46
CA VAL A 431 8.85 4.95 -19.38
C VAL A 431 9.50 4.74 -20.75
N THR A 432 8.70 4.70 -21.84
CA THR A 432 9.23 4.59 -23.21
C THR A 432 10.14 5.76 -23.53
N ILE A 433 9.63 6.99 -23.41
CA ILE A 433 10.36 8.22 -23.77
C ILE A 433 11.56 8.44 -22.83
N LEU A 434 11.40 8.10 -21.54
CA LEU A 434 12.50 8.13 -20.57
C LEU A 434 13.64 7.21 -21.02
N SER A 435 13.32 5.99 -21.46
CA SER A 435 14.31 5.00 -21.93
C SER A 435 14.98 5.36 -23.25
N THR A 436 14.45 6.31 -24.03
CA THR A 436 15.12 6.84 -25.24
C THR A 436 16.05 8.02 -24.94
N GLY A 437 16.09 8.51 -23.70
CA GLY A 437 16.98 9.60 -23.29
C GLY A 437 16.55 10.98 -23.79
N LEU A 438 15.26 11.17 -24.09
CA LEU A 438 14.69 12.43 -24.55
C LEU A 438 14.17 13.24 -23.36
N ARG A 439 15.05 14.06 -22.76
CA ARG A 439 14.77 14.76 -21.49
C ARG A 439 13.49 15.61 -21.50
N GLY A 440 13.33 16.48 -22.50
CA GLY A 440 12.18 17.40 -22.60
C GLY A 440 10.85 16.65 -22.64
N PRO A 441 10.64 15.77 -23.64
CA PRO A 441 9.43 14.93 -23.70
C PRO A 441 9.24 14.05 -22.46
N SER A 442 10.32 13.49 -21.89
CA SER A 442 10.24 12.72 -20.64
C SER A 442 9.70 13.56 -19.48
N LEU A 443 10.09 14.84 -19.41
CA LEU A 443 9.64 15.75 -18.37
C LEU A 443 8.15 16.09 -18.53
N TRP A 444 7.67 16.26 -19.76
CA TRP A 444 6.24 16.46 -20.01
C TRP A 444 5.40 15.27 -19.56
N HIS A 445 5.86 14.05 -19.79
CA HIS A 445 5.17 12.83 -19.35
C HIS A 445 5.40 12.47 -17.87
N ALA A 446 6.48 12.97 -17.26
CA ALA A 446 6.59 12.96 -15.80
C ALA A 446 5.48 13.82 -15.16
N ARG A 447 5.21 15.00 -15.76
CA ARG A 447 4.07 15.85 -15.39
C ARG A 447 2.73 15.17 -15.69
N GLY A 448 2.57 14.58 -16.87
CA GLY A 448 1.37 13.84 -17.28
C GLY A 448 1.02 12.71 -16.32
N LEU A 449 2.00 11.86 -15.99
CA LEU A 449 1.85 10.79 -15.01
C LEU A 449 1.44 11.32 -13.63
N GLY A 450 2.04 12.41 -13.18
CA GLY A 450 1.63 13.07 -11.94
C GLY A 450 0.21 13.60 -11.99
N ARG A 451 -0.23 14.17 -13.12
CA ARG A 451 -1.61 14.64 -13.29
C ARG A 451 -2.62 13.48 -13.24
N MET A 452 -2.29 12.33 -13.81
CA MET A 452 -3.13 11.12 -13.70
C MET A 452 -3.22 10.59 -12.26
N LEU A 453 -2.22 10.88 -11.42
CA LEU A 453 -2.21 10.60 -9.99
C LEU A 453 -2.85 11.73 -9.15
N GLY A 454 -3.37 12.77 -9.79
CA GLY A 454 -4.10 13.88 -9.16
C GLY A 454 -3.26 15.11 -8.81
N ALA A 455 -2.01 15.23 -9.30
CA ALA A 455 -1.22 16.45 -9.08
C ALA A 455 -1.77 17.65 -9.87
N ARG A 456 -1.88 18.81 -9.21
CA ARG A 456 -2.33 20.08 -9.80
C ARG A 456 -1.58 21.28 -9.20
N GLY A 457 -1.63 22.41 -9.89
CA GLY A 457 -1.06 23.68 -9.42
C GLY A 457 0.46 23.66 -9.23
N LYS A 458 0.95 24.48 -8.29
CA LYS A 458 2.38 24.66 -7.99
C LYS A 458 2.76 24.29 -6.54
N ASP A 459 1.78 24.09 -5.68
CA ASP A 459 2.01 23.80 -4.27
C ASP A 459 2.38 22.32 -4.07
N GLU A 460 3.67 22.05 -3.90
CA GLU A 460 4.18 20.71 -3.66
C GLU A 460 4.25 20.32 -2.18
N SER A 461 3.78 21.18 -1.25
CA SER A 461 3.89 20.96 0.19
C SER A 461 2.82 20.02 0.75
N THR A 462 1.73 19.79 0.00
CA THR A 462 0.62 18.94 0.44
C THR A 462 1.01 17.46 0.54
N GLU A 463 0.37 16.73 1.46
CA GLU A 463 0.63 15.29 1.62
C GLU A 463 0.35 14.49 0.32
N GLN A 464 -0.66 14.91 -0.44
CA GLN A 464 -0.98 14.33 -1.75
C GLN A 464 0.16 14.54 -2.74
N MET A 465 0.69 15.77 -2.85
CA MET A 465 1.78 16.06 -3.78
C MET A 465 3.07 15.36 -3.41
N VAL A 466 3.38 15.23 -2.12
CA VAL A 466 4.50 14.40 -1.65
C VAL A 466 4.33 12.96 -2.13
N LYS A 467 3.14 12.37 -2.01
CA LYS A 467 2.85 11.01 -2.50
C LYS A 467 3.00 10.88 -4.02
N VAL A 468 2.46 11.83 -4.79
CA VAL A 468 2.55 11.79 -6.26
C VAL A 468 4.01 11.89 -6.71
N LYS A 469 4.77 12.85 -6.17
CA LYS A 469 6.19 13.02 -6.50
C LYS A 469 7.00 11.78 -6.17
N ASP A 470 6.73 11.20 -4.99
CA ASP A 470 7.35 9.97 -4.55
C ASP A 470 7.06 8.86 -5.59
N ILE A 471 5.82 8.68 -6.05
CA ILE A 471 5.43 7.67 -7.06
C ILE A 471 6.18 7.87 -8.38
N VAL A 472 6.16 9.08 -8.94
CA VAL A 472 6.84 9.40 -10.21
C VAL A 472 8.36 9.15 -10.09
N GLN A 473 8.97 9.59 -8.99
CA GLN A 473 10.39 9.33 -8.71
C GLN A 473 10.68 7.82 -8.65
N GLN A 474 9.73 7.03 -8.13
CA GLN A 474 9.91 5.60 -8.03
C GLN A 474 9.84 4.85 -9.34
N VAL A 475 8.89 5.25 -10.19
CA VAL A 475 8.81 4.74 -11.55
C VAL A 475 10.15 4.99 -12.26
N LYS A 476 10.72 6.19 -12.10
CA LYS A 476 12.04 6.52 -12.64
C LYS A 476 13.15 5.61 -12.09
N LEU A 477 13.22 5.42 -10.77
CA LEU A 477 14.24 4.58 -10.13
C LEU A 477 14.13 3.11 -10.56
N ALA A 478 12.91 2.60 -10.69
CA ALA A 478 12.69 1.26 -11.20
C ALA A 478 13.06 1.12 -12.67
N ALA A 479 12.69 2.09 -13.50
CA ALA A 479 13.10 2.11 -14.91
C ALA A 479 14.63 2.10 -15.04
N ARG A 480 15.33 2.89 -14.22
CA ARG A 480 16.79 2.87 -14.13
C ARG A 480 17.32 1.47 -13.83
N ALA A 481 16.79 0.80 -12.80
CA ALA A 481 17.25 -0.54 -12.42
C ALA A 481 17.08 -1.57 -13.56
N VAL A 482 15.99 -1.49 -14.33
CA VAL A 482 15.76 -2.38 -15.47
C VAL A 482 16.70 -2.07 -16.64
N VAL A 483 16.93 -0.78 -16.94
CA VAL A 483 17.87 -0.36 -17.99
C VAL A 483 19.30 -0.76 -17.63
N GLU A 484 19.72 -0.59 -16.37
CA GLU A 484 21.02 -1.06 -15.86
C GLU A 484 21.15 -2.58 -16.01
N TRP A 485 20.09 -3.33 -15.67
CA TRP A 485 20.06 -4.78 -15.82
C TRP A 485 20.20 -5.24 -17.28
N CYS A 486 19.60 -4.51 -18.22
CA CYS A 486 19.74 -4.79 -19.66
C CYS A 486 21.17 -4.58 -20.20
N GLY A 487 22.05 -3.91 -19.44
CA GLY A 487 23.47 -3.79 -19.75
C GLY A 487 23.93 -2.40 -20.20
N PRO A 488 25.26 -2.20 -20.29
CA PRO A 488 25.87 -0.88 -20.45
C PRO A 488 25.53 -0.20 -21.79
N GLU A 489 25.28 -0.97 -22.86
CA GLU A 489 24.88 -0.42 -24.15
C GLU A 489 23.53 0.34 -24.04
N TYR A 490 22.57 -0.23 -23.32
CA TYR A 490 21.27 0.43 -23.15
C TYR A 490 21.36 1.63 -22.22
N VAL A 491 22.19 1.55 -21.17
CA VAL A 491 22.49 2.69 -20.30
C VAL A 491 23.02 3.88 -21.13
N ALA A 492 23.98 3.62 -22.02
CA ALA A 492 24.54 4.65 -22.89
C ALA A 492 23.51 5.19 -23.91
N LYS A 493 22.73 4.30 -24.54
CA LYS A 493 21.68 4.67 -25.52
C LYS A 493 20.59 5.55 -24.90
N SER A 494 20.18 5.22 -23.67
CA SER A 494 19.16 5.96 -22.91
C SER A 494 19.67 7.25 -22.27
N LYS A 495 20.98 7.56 -22.39
CA LYS A 495 21.65 8.73 -21.79
C LYS A 495 21.44 8.84 -20.28
N MET A 496 21.16 7.73 -19.61
CA MET A 496 20.85 7.69 -18.18
C MET A 496 22.08 8.02 -17.32
N ASP A 497 23.27 7.67 -17.80
CA ASP A 497 24.59 7.97 -17.22
C ASP A 497 25.01 9.43 -17.39
N LYS A 498 24.46 10.14 -18.39
CA LYS A 498 24.80 11.52 -18.74
C LYS A 498 23.83 12.56 -18.20
N GLY A 499 22.98 12.20 -17.23
CA GLY A 499 21.96 13.09 -16.68
C GLY A 499 20.83 13.42 -17.66
N GLY A 500 20.61 12.58 -18.68
CA GLY A 500 19.56 12.79 -19.68
C GLY A 500 18.14 12.57 -19.17
N TRP A 501 17.96 12.08 -17.93
CA TRP A 501 16.67 11.76 -17.34
C TRP A 501 16.24 12.86 -16.36
N PRO A 502 15.04 13.45 -16.52
CA PRO A 502 14.59 14.53 -15.65
C PRO A 502 14.34 14.04 -14.21
N ASP A 503 14.45 14.95 -13.25
CA ASP A 503 13.95 14.75 -11.89
C ASP A 503 12.51 15.22 -11.76
N VAL A 504 11.76 14.63 -10.83
CA VAL A 504 10.35 15.01 -10.61
C VAL A 504 10.20 16.48 -10.19
N GLY A 505 11.19 17.03 -9.49
CA GLY A 505 11.22 18.45 -9.13
C GLY A 505 11.42 19.40 -10.32
N ASP A 506 11.85 18.89 -11.47
CA ASP A 506 12.04 19.67 -12.69
C ASP A 506 10.69 20.13 -13.25
N VAL A 507 9.59 19.44 -12.91
CA VAL A 507 8.23 19.80 -13.39
C VAL A 507 7.86 21.20 -12.94
N VAL A 508 8.01 21.52 -11.66
CA VAL A 508 7.73 22.88 -11.17
C VAL A 508 8.80 23.86 -11.64
N ARG A 509 10.08 23.46 -11.61
CA ARG A 509 11.20 24.34 -11.94
C ARG A 509 11.22 24.79 -13.42
N GLU A 510 10.86 23.91 -14.34
CA GLU A 510 11.01 24.14 -15.78
C GLU A 510 9.69 24.24 -16.53
N LEU A 511 8.63 23.56 -16.08
CA LEU A 511 7.30 23.66 -16.70
C LEU A 511 6.37 24.63 -15.94
N GLY A 512 6.85 25.20 -14.82
CA GLY A 512 6.10 26.18 -14.04
C GLY A 512 4.96 25.60 -13.20
N GLY A 513 4.81 24.27 -13.13
CA GLY A 513 3.80 23.60 -12.31
C GLY A 513 3.18 22.34 -12.93
N TRP A 514 2.26 21.72 -12.19
CA TRP A 514 1.50 20.55 -12.59
C TRP A 514 0.24 20.90 -13.42
N GLY A 515 -0.06 22.20 -13.54
CA GLY A 515 -1.25 22.73 -14.22
C GLY A 515 -2.52 22.57 -13.42
N ASP A 516 -3.52 23.38 -13.72
CA ASP A 516 -4.86 23.31 -13.15
C ASP A 516 -5.83 22.70 -14.20
N ASP A 517 -6.98 22.21 -13.75
CA ASP A 517 -7.97 21.57 -14.64
C ASP A 517 -8.90 22.59 -15.34
N ASP A 518 -8.73 23.89 -15.09
CA ASP A 518 -9.43 24.98 -15.78
C ASP A 518 -8.53 26.22 -15.87
N PRO A 519 -8.77 27.12 -16.85
CA PRO A 519 -7.87 28.20 -17.25
C PRO A 519 -7.62 29.30 -16.20
#